data_AF-A0A1U7XX26-F1
#
_entry.id   AF-A0A1U7XX26-F1
#
_cell.length_a   1.000
_cell.length_b   1.000
_cell.length_c   1.000
_cell.angle_alpha   90.00
_cell.angle_beta   90.00
_cell.angle_gamma   90.00
#
_symmetry.space_group_name_H-M   'P 1'
#
loop_
_entity.id
_entity.type
_entity.pdbx_description
1 polymer ?
#
loop_
_entity_poly.entity_id
_entity_poly.type
_entity_poly.pdbx_seq_one_letter_code
_entity_poly.pdbx_strand_id
1 'polypeptide(L)'
;MAAARGSRHQKEDEHWRPTADFENLSTITKEDSRELEKPFEEEKILETIRPYAPDKAPGCVYKITAKLLAERIKKVIGKLISGHQNAFIKGRQITDASLIANEVLDWRLKSGESGILCKLDIKKAFDQLNWQYLISMLRKMRFGQSVGKRVKLI
;
A
#
# COMPACT_ATOMS: atom_id res chain seq x y z
N MET A 1 -7.87 -11.58 -43.45
CA MET A 1 -6.47 -11.67 -42.99
C MET A 1 -6.41 -11.05 -41.60
N ALA A 2 -6.49 -11.86 -40.55
CA ALA A 2 -6.53 -11.40 -39.16
C ALA A 2 -5.12 -11.53 -38.55
N ALA A 3 -4.56 -10.42 -38.07
CA ALA A 3 -3.30 -10.42 -37.36
C ALA A 3 -3.55 -10.67 -35.87
N ALA A 4 -3.20 -11.88 -35.40
CA ALA A 4 -3.20 -12.22 -33.99
C ALA A 4 -2.13 -11.40 -33.25
N ARG A 5 -2.55 -10.50 -32.35
CA ARG A 5 -1.65 -9.84 -31.40
C ARG A 5 -1.32 -10.84 -30.29
N GLY A 6 -0.14 -11.45 -30.39
CA GLY A 6 0.42 -12.28 -29.33
C GLY A 6 0.62 -11.47 -28.05
N SER A 7 -0.05 -11.92 -26.99
CA SER A 7 0.08 -11.43 -25.62
C SER A 7 1.51 -11.71 -25.14
N ARG A 8 2.38 -10.70 -25.24
CA ARG A 8 3.75 -10.77 -24.73
C ARG A 8 3.73 -10.77 -23.20
N HIS A 9 3.47 -11.93 -22.60
CA HIS A 9 3.77 -12.19 -21.20
C HIS A 9 5.29 -12.17 -21.07
N GLN A 10 5.85 -11.02 -20.69
CA GLN A 10 7.23 -10.96 -20.24
C GLN A 10 7.29 -11.69 -18.88
N LYS A 11 7.86 -12.90 -18.86
CA LYS A 11 8.39 -13.49 -17.64
C LYS A 11 9.68 -12.73 -17.33
N GLU A 12 9.64 -11.84 -16.34
CA GLU A 12 10.86 -11.21 -15.82
C GLU A 12 11.64 -12.23 -14.98
N ASP A 13 12.96 -12.28 -15.15
CA ASP A 13 13.84 -13.10 -14.32
C ASP A 13 13.81 -12.60 -12.86
N GLU A 14 13.29 -13.43 -11.95
CA GLU A 14 13.11 -13.09 -10.54
C GLU A 14 14.41 -13.09 -9.72
N HIS A 15 15.54 -13.49 -10.32
CA HIS A 15 16.80 -13.76 -9.61
C HIS A 15 17.40 -12.56 -8.88
N TRP A 16 17.19 -11.33 -9.36
CA TRP A 16 17.75 -10.15 -8.70
C TRP A 16 16.95 -9.70 -7.46
N ARG A 17 15.72 -10.19 -7.25
CA ARG A 17 14.84 -9.62 -6.21
C ARG A 17 15.49 -9.76 -4.82
N PRO A 18 15.86 -8.65 -4.16
CA PRO A 18 16.45 -8.71 -2.84
C PRO A 18 15.45 -9.31 -1.86
N THR A 19 15.82 -10.40 -1.18
CA THR A 19 15.03 -10.89 -0.05
C THR A 19 15.39 -10.04 1.15
N ALA A 20 14.77 -8.86 1.26
CA ALA A 20 14.96 -8.00 2.40
C ALA A 20 14.20 -8.58 3.61
N ASP A 21 14.95 -9.18 4.54
CA ASP A 21 14.47 -9.46 5.88
C ASP A 21 14.61 -8.20 6.71
N PHE A 22 13.52 -7.43 6.78
CA PHE A 22 13.43 -6.30 7.69
C PHE A 22 13.36 -6.80 9.14
N GLU A 23 14.49 -6.74 9.83
CA GLU A 23 14.55 -6.89 11.28
C GLU A 23 14.02 -5.59 11.92
N ASN A 24 13.15 -5.70 12.93
CA ASN A 24 12.52 -4.57 13.63
C ASN A 24 11.44 -3.80 12.86
N LEU A 25 10.52 -4.52 12.22
CA LEU A 25 9.28 -3.91 11.73
C LEU A 25 8.38 -3.47 12.89
N SER A 26 7.83 -2.26 12.80
CA SER A 26 6.70 -1.85 13.62
C SER A 26 5.54 -2.84 13.46
N THR A 27 4.86 -3.18 14.55
CA THR A 27 3.71 -4.09 14.55
C THR A 27 2.51 -3.43 15.18
N ILE A 28 1.31 -3.77 14.72
CA ILE A 28 0.08 -3.34 15.38
C ILE A 28 -0.14 -4.12 16.68
N THR A 29 -0.99 -3.59 17.57
CA THR A 29 -1.35 -4.30 18.81
C THR A 29 -2.25 -5.51 18.52
N LYS A 30 -2.43 -6.39 19.50
CA LYS A 30 -3.35 -7.53 19.37
C LYS A 30 -4.79 -7.06 19.21
N GLU A 31 -5.15 -5.97 19.89
CA GLU A 31 -6.46 -5.35 19.84
C GLU A 31 -6.72 -4.78 18.45
N ASP A 32 -5.77 -4.01 17.90
CA ASP A 32 -5.82 -3.51 16.52
C ASP A 32 -6.01 -4.66 15.52
N SER A 33 -5.22 -5.73 15.66
CA SER A 33 -5.35 -6.92 14.80
C SER A 33 -6.76 -7.51 14.88
N ARG A 34 -7.30 -7.71 16.08
CA ARG A 34 -8.66 -8.26 16.27
C ARG A 34 -9.71 -7.37 15.62
N GLU A 35 -9.61 -6.06 15.77
CA GLU A 35 -10.53 -5.10 15.14
C GLU A 35 -10.51 -5.18 13.60
N LEU A 36 -9.33 -5.36 13.00
CA LEU A 36 -9.22 -5.52 11.55
C LEU A 36 -9.89 -6.80 11.04
N GLU A 37 -9.81 -7.90 11.80
CA GLU A 37 -10.32 -9.21 11.41
C GLU A 37 -11.84 -9.36 11.57
N LYS A 38 -12.50 -8.53 12.38
CA LYS A 38 -13.97 -8.56 12.59
C LYS A 38 -14.75 -8.58 11.26
N PRO A 39 -15.96 -9.14 11.20
CA PRO A 39 -16.86 -8.95 10.06
C PRO A 39 -17.17 -7.47 9.81
N PHE A 40 -17.52 -7.10 8.57
CA PHE A 40 -17.99 -5.74 8.27
C PHE A 40 -19.41 -5.55 8.81
N GLU A 41 -19.67 -4.41 9.46
CA GLU A 41 -21.01 -4.04 9.92
C GLU A 41 -21.91 -3.72 8.71
N GLU A 42 -23.15 -4.20 8.72
CA GLU A 42 -24.10 -4.01 7.63
C GLU A 42 -24.31 -2.53 7.29
N GLU A 43 -24.38 -1.67 8.31
CA GLU A 43 -24.53 -0.23 8.13
C GLU A 43 -23.37 0.37 7.30
N LYS A 44 -22.12 0.01 7.62
CA LYS A 44 -20.93 0.45 6.86
C LYS A 44 -20.93 -0.10 5.43
N ILE A 45 -21.41 -1.33 5.24
CA ILE A 45 -21.56 -1.93 3.90
C ILE A 45 -22.56 -1.09 3.09
N LEU A 46 -23.73 -0.80 3.65
CA LEU A 46 -24.77 0.01 3.01
C LEU A 46 -24.28 1.42 2.69
N GLU A 47 -23.62 2.11 3.62
CA GLU A 47 -23.00 3.41 3.38
C GLU A 47 -21.99 3.38 2.24
N THR A 48 -21.23 2.30 2.13
CA THR A 48 -20.25 2.12 1.06
C THR A 48 -20.92 1.86 -0.28
N ILE A 49 -22.07 1.18 -0.29
CA ILE A 49 -22.85 0.84 -1.49
C ILE A 49 -23.66 2.04 -2.01
N ARG A 50 -24.24 2.88 -1.12
CA ARG A 50 -25.14 4.00 -1.49
C ARG A 50 -24.65 4.88 -2.66
N PRO A 51 -23.34 5.22 -2.79
CA PRO A 51 -22.85 6.04 -3.90
C PRO A 51 -22.74 5.29 -5.23
N TYR A 52 -22.82 3.96 -5.24
CA TYR A 52 -22.75 3.15 -6.46
C TYR A 52 -24.12 3.09 -7.12
N ALA A 53 -24.14 3.36 -8.43
CA ALA A 53 -25.35 3.21 -9.22
C ALA A 53 -25.77 1.71 -9.29
N PRO A 54 -27.07 1.39 -9.25
CA PRO A 54 -27.57 0.01 -9.21
C PRO A 54 -27.09 -0.88 -10.37
N ASP A 55 -26.85 -0.28 -11.54
CA ASP A 55 -26.38 -0.92 -12.77
C ASP A 55 -24.89 -1.31 -12.73
N LYS A 56 -24.12 -0.77 -11.78
CA LYS A 56 -22.67 -1.05 -11.63
C LYS A 56 -22.37 -2.10 -10.56
N ALA A 57 -23.40 -2.75 -10.02
CA ALA A 57 -23.33 -3.59 -8.82
C ALA A 57 -22.56 -4.93 -8.95
N PRO A 58 -22.63 -5.71 -10.05
CA PRO A 58 -21.94 -7.01 -10.11
C PRO A 58 -20.41 -6.89 -10.08
N GLY A 59 -19.86 -5.80 -10.60
CA GLY A 59 -18.43 -5.49 -10.59
C GLY A 59 -17.97 -4.63 -9.40
N CYS A 60 -18.85 -4.30 -8.45
CA CYS A 60 -18.49 -3.43 -7.33
C CYS A 60 -18.12 -4.18 -6.05
N VAL A 61 -18.33 -5.50 -5.96
CA VAL A 61 -18.06 -6.26 -4.72
C VAL A 61 -16.61 -6.12 -4.27
N TYR A 62 -15.64 -6.39 -5.15
CA TYR A 62 -14.21 -6.21 -4.80
C TYR A 62 -13.88 -4.74 -4.49
N LYS A 63 -14.51 -3.76 -5.18
CA LYS A 63 -14.33 -2.32 -4.90
C LYS A 63 -14.88 -1.92 -3.53
N ILE A 64 -16.03 -2.45 -3.15
CA ILE A 64 -16.65 -2.26 -1.83
C ILE A 64 -15.77 -2.90 -0.77
N THR A 65 -15.36 -4.15 -0.95
CA THR A 65 -14.49 -4.87 -0.02
C THR A 65 -13.15 -4.14 0.13
N ALA A 66 -12.55 -3.68 -0.97
CA ALA A 66 -11.32 -2.89 -0.96
C ALA A 66 -11.49 -1.58 -0.19
N LYS A 67 -12.58 -0.85 -0.43
CA LYS A 67 -12.85 0.42 0.27
C LYS A 67 -13.07 0.20 1.77
N LEU A 68 -13.88 -0.78 2.15
CA LEU A 68 -14.13 -1.12 3.56
C LEU A 68 -12.84 -1.55 4.27
N LEU A 69 -12.01 -2.36 3.59
CA LEU A 69 -10.73 -2.79 4.14
C LEU A 69 -9.74 -1.63 4.26
N ALA A 70 -9.66 -0.75 3.25
CA ALA A 70 -8.81 0.42 3.25
C ALA A 70 -9.15 1.36 4.42
N GLU A 71 -10.45 1.62 4.67
CA GLU A 71 -10.87 2.47 5.81
C GLU A 71 -10.52 1.85 7.17
N ARG A 72 -10.41 0.54 7.27
CA ARG A 72 -9.91 -0.12 8.49
C ARG A 72 -8.40 -0.01 8.62
N ILE A 73 -7.65 -0.33 7.57
CA ILE A 73 -6.18 -0.26 7.57
C ILE A 73 -5.71 1.18 7.87
N LYS A 74 -6.42 2.19 7.37
CA LYS A 74 -6.17 3.61 7.63
C LYS A 74 -6.09 3.97 9.12
N LYS A 75 -6.79 3.24 10.00
CA LYS A 75 -6.76 3.47 11.45
C LYS A 75 -5.45 3.04 12.11
N VAL A 76 -4.72 2.11 11.49
CA VAL A 76 -3.51 1.51 12.05
C VAL A 76 -2.25 1.82 11.27
N ILE A 77 -2.36 2.17 9.97
CA ILE A 77 -1.21 2.34 9.07
C ILE A 77 -0.23 3.41 9.57
N GLY A 78 -0.73 4.46 10.22
CA GLY A 78 0.10 5.52 10.81
C GLY A 78 1.05 5.05 11.91
N LYS A 79 0.76 3.90 12.56
CA LYS A 79 1.62 3.28 13.58
C LYS A 79 2.78 2.47 12.96
N LEU A 80 2.69 2.15 11.67
CA LEU A 80 3.59 1.22 11.00
C LEU A 80 4.58 1.90 10.06
N ILE A 81 4.19 3.04 9.52
CA ILE A 81 4.98 3.80 8.55
C ILE A 81 5.78 4.90 9.23
N SER A 82 6.87 5.31 8.58
CA SER A 82 7.66 6.46 9.01
C SER A 82 6.83 7.75 8.99
N GLY A 83 7.17 8.69 9.88
CA GLY A 83 6.62 10.05 9.87
C GLY A 83 6.87 10.80 8.57
N HIS A 84 7.91 10.43 7.82
CA HIS A 84 8.29 11.08 6.55
C HIS A 84 7.56 10.50 5.32
N GLN A 85 6.71 9.48 5.49
CA GLN A 85 5.89 8.96 4.41
C GLN A 85 4.64 9.82 4.22
N ASN A 86 4.67 10.74 3.25
CA ASN A 86 3.61 11.74 3.09
C ASN A 86 2.52 11.36 2.09
N ALA A 87 2.81 10.51 1.10
CA ALA A 87 1.84 10.10 0.09
C ALA A 87 0.88 9.02 0.63
N PHE A 88 -0.39 9.10 0.22
CA PHE A 88 -1.46 8.12 0.52
C PHE A 88 -1.81 7.95 2.01
N ILE A 89 -1.40 8.87 2.87
CA ILE A 89 -1.70 8.85 4.31
C ILE A 89 -2.68 9.98 4.64
N LYS A 90 -3.78 9.63 5.32
CA LYS A 90 -4.78 10.64 5.73
C LYS A 90 -4.12 11.69 6.63
N GLY A 91 -4.29 12.97 6.28
CA GLY A 91 -3.78 14.09 7.07
C GLY A 91 -2.31 14.45 6.81
N ARG A 92 -1.65 13.85 5.82
CA ARG A 92 -0.32 14.27 5.35
C ARG A 92 -0.40 14.81 3.93
N GLN A 93 0.36 15.84 3.62
CA GLN A 93 0.35 16.46 2.29
C GLN A 93 1.62 16.11 1.52
N ILE A 94 1.48 15.84 0.22
CA ILE A 94 2.64 15.55 -0.64
C ILE A 94 3.61 16.75 -0.75
N THR A 95 3.09 17.97 -0.57
CA THR A 95 3.86 19.20 -0.52
C THR A 95 4.84 19.22 0.64
N ASP A 96 4.51 18.58 1.77
CA ASP A 96 5.39 18.53 2.95
C ASP A 96 6.68 17.78 2.63
N ALA A 97 6.60 16.70 1.84
CA ALA A 97 7.79 15.97 1.37
C ALA A 97 8.69 16.85 0.49
N SER A 98 8.07 17.67 -0.37
CA SER A 98 8.81 18.54 -1.29
C SER A 98 9.50 19.69 -0.54
N LEU A 99 8.83 20.27 0.47
CA LEU A 99 9.39 21.31 1.32
C LEU A 99 10.59 20.80 2.12
N ILE A 100 10.43 19.66 2.82
CA ILE A 100 11.52 19.05 3.58
C ILE A 100 12.72 18.74 2.69
N ALA A 101 12.48 18.20 1.49
CA ALA A 101 13.56 17.91 0.54
C ALA A 101 14.32 19.18 0.11
N ASN A 102 13.59 20.28 -0.15
CA ASN A 102 14.18 21.56 -0.51
C ASN A 102 15.01 22.14 0.65
N GLU A 103 14.51 22.10 1.89
CA GLU A 103 15.25 22.59 3.06
C GLU A 103 16.53 21.79 3.33
N VAL A 104 16.46 20.46 3.20
CA VAL A 104 17.63 19.58 3.35
C VAL A 104 18.67 19.86 2.26
N LEU A 105 18.22 20.06 1.02
CA LEU A 105 19.10 20.41 -0.09
C LEU A 105 19.77 21.76 0.13
N ASP A 106 19.00 22.79 0.48
CA ASP A 106 19.50 24.14 0.76
C ASP A 106 20.52 24.14 1.91
N TRP A 107 20.22 23.42 3.00
CA TRP A 107 21.14 23.26 4.12
C TRP A 107 22.46 22.62 3.68
N ARG A 108 22.40 21.55 2.87
CA ARG A 108 23.60 20.85 2.39
C ARG A 108 24.43 21.71 1.45
N LEU A 109 23.78 22.49 0.57
CA LEU A 109 24.49 23.42 -0.31
C LEU A 109 25.20 24.52 0.49
N LYS A 110 24.58 25.02 1.56
CA LYS A 110 25.18 26.03 2.45
C LYS A 110 26.30 25.49 3.33
N SER A 111 26.28 24.22 3.71
CA SER A 111 27.34 23.63 4.53
C SER A 111 28.67 23.46 3.78
N GLY A 112 28.65 23.48 2.44
CA GLY A 112 29.85 23.32 1.60
C GLY A 112 30.41 21.90 1.61
N GLU A 113 29.73 20.95 2.24
CA GLU A 113 30.17 19.57 2.33
C GLU A 113 29.59 18.71 1.20
N SER A 114 30.40 17.78 0.66
CA SER A 114 29.97 16.88 -0.42
C SER A 114 28.81 15.97 0.02
N GLY A 115 27.77 15.83 -0.81
CA GLY A 115 26.61 15.01 -0.51
C GLY A 115 26.04 14.34 -1.76
N ILE A 116 25.20 13.32 -1.58
CA ILE A 116 24.53 12.59 -2.66
C ILE A 116 23.02 12.71 -2.47
N LEU A 117 22.31 13.09 -3.54
CA LEU A 117 20.85 13.06 -3.60
C LEU A 117 20.41 11.90 -4.50
N CYS A 118 19.72 10.92 -3.91
CA CYS A 118 19.20 9.77 -4.64
C CYS A 118 17.70 9.93 -4.92
N LYS A 119 17.33 10.04 -6.20
CA LYS A 119 15.93 9.91 -6.63
C LYS A 119 15.67 8.47 -7.04
N LEU A 120 14.87 7.77 -6.23
CA LEU A 120 14.47 6.40 -6.49
C LEU A 120 13.02 6.38 -7.01
N ASP A 121 12.79 5.62 -8.08
CA ASP A 121 11.46 5.39 -8.64
C ASP A 121 11.27 3.89 -8.93
N ILE A 122 10.04 3.41 -8.75
CA ILE A 122 9.70 2.00 -8.95
C ILE A 122 8.85 1.88 -10.21
N LYS A 123 9.44 1.28 -11.25
CA LYS A 123 8.76 1.02 -12.51
C LYS A 123 7.55 0.12 -12.29
N LYS A 124 6.35 0.59 -12.65
CA LYS A 124 5.10 -0.21 -12.60
C LYS A 124 4.92 -0.94 -11.25
N ALA A 125 5.04 -0.21 -10.14
CA ALA A 125 5.07 -0.77 -8.79
C ALA A 125 3.94 -1.78 -8.48
N PHE A 126 2.74 -1.58 -9.01
CA PHE A 126 1.61 -2.50 -8.82
C PHE A 126 1.68 -3.75 -9.73
N ASP A 127 2.20 -3.62 -10.95
CA ASP A 127 2.34 -4.75 -11.88
C ASP A 127 3.49 -5.68 -11.44
N GLN A 128 4.51 -5.15 -10.77
CA GLN A 128 5.70 -5.89 -10.33
C GLN A 128 5.63 -6.39 -8.89
N LEU A 129 4.48 -6.28 -8.23
CA LEU A 129 4.31 -6.65 -6.83
C LEU A 129 4.39 -8.17 -6.63
N ASN A 130 5.29 -8.62 -5.75
CA ASN A 130 5.33 -10.02 -5.33
C ASN A 130 4.30 -10.26 -4.21
N TRP A 131 3.25 -11.00 -4.54
CA TRP A 131 2.16 -11.30 -3.61
C TRP A 131 2.59 -12.09 -2.37
N GLN A 132 3.50 -13.06 -2.52
CA GLN A 132 3.99 -13.84 -1.39
C GLN A 132 4.75 -12.95 -0.40
N TYR A 133 5.55 -12.02 -0.93
CA TYR A 133 6.25 -11.03 -0.12
C TYR A 133 5.29 -10.10 0.62
N LEU A 134 4.28 -9.55 -0.07
CA LEU A 134 3.26 -8.69 0.56
C LEU A 134 2.54 -9.40 1.70
N ILE A 135 2.08 -10.65 1.48
CA ILE A 135 1.41 -11.42 2.52
C ILE A 135 2.35 -11.74 3.69
N SER A 136 3.62 -12.05 3.41
CA SER A 136 4.64 -12.25 4.45
C SER A 136 4.82 -10.99 5.30
N MET A 137 4.86 -9.81 4.66
CA MET A 137 4.99 -8.53 5.35
C MET A 137 3.78 -8.23 6.24
N LEU A 138 2.55 -8.41 5.72
CA LEU A 138 1.33 -8.23 6.51
C LEU A 138 1.30 -9.15 7.74
N ARG A 139 1.81 -10.38 7.60
CA ARG A 139 1.95 -11.32 8.73
C ARG A 139 3.00 -10.82 9.74
N LYS A 140 4.17 -10.37 9.29
CA LYS A 140 5.21 -9.79 10.16
C LYS A 140 4.71 -8.56 10.93
N MET A 141 3.87 -7.73 10.30
CA MET A 141 3.23 -6.55 10.92
C MET A 141 2.01 -6.88 11.80
N ARG A 142 1.63 -8.16 11.93
CA ARG A 142 0.50 -8.66 12.74
C ARG A 142 -0.91 -8.28 12.26
N PHE A 143 -1.16 -8.14 10.95
CA PHE A 143 -2.51 -7.86 10.42
C PHE A 143 -3.51 -9.03 10.54
N GLY A 144 -3.06 -10.21 11.00
CA GLY A 144 -3.89 -11.41 11.05
C GLY A 144 -4.03 -12.09 9.67
N GLN A 145 -4.32 -13.40 9.68
CA GLN A 145 -4.38 -14.19 8.44
C GLN A 145 -5.60 -13.82 7.58
N SER A 146 -6.72 -13.46 8.21
CA SER A 146 -7.96 -13.16 7.48
C SER A 146 -7.82 -11.89 6.63
N VAL A 147 -7.10 -10.88 7.13
CA VAL A 147 -6.82 -9.66 6.37
C VAL A 147 -5.95 -9.96 5.15
N GLY A 148 -4.88 -10.77 5.31
CA GLY A 148 -4.06 -11.19 4.18
C GLY A 148 -4.86 -11.93 3.10
N LYS A 149 -5.78 -12.81 3.50
CA LYS A 149 -6.71 -13.47 2.56
C LYS A 149 -7.62 -12.48 1.85
N ARG A 150 -8.21 -11.52 2.58
CA ARG A 150 -9.08 -10.47 2.00
C ARG A 150 -8.32 -9.59 1.01
N VAL A 151 -7.08 -9.22 1.30
CA VAL A 151 -6.21 -8.47 0.38
C VAL A 151 -5.95 -9.25 -0.91
N LYS A 152 -5.73 -10.56 -0.83
CA LYS A 152 -5.47 -11.42 -2.00
C LYS A 152 -6.70 -11.64 -2.90
N LEU A 153 -7.91 -11.40 -2.37
CA LEU A 153 -9.18 -11.60 -3.08
C LEU A 153 -9.72 -10.33 -3.74
N ILE A 154 -9.06 -9.18 -3.52
CA ILE A 154 -9.36 -7.90 -4.18
C ILE A 154 -8.58 -7.82 -5.49
#